data_AF-A0A7W5GFV4-F1
#
_entry.id   AF-A0A7W5GFV4-F1
#
_cell.length_a   1.000
_cell.length_b   1.000
_cell.length_c   1.000
_cell.angle_alpha   90.00
_cell.angle_beta   90.00
_cell.angle_gamma   90.00
#
_symmetry.space_group_name_H-M   'P 1'
#
loop_
_entity.id
_entity.type
_entity.pdbx_description
1 polymer ?
#
loop_
_entity_poly.entity_id
_entity_poly.type
_entity_poly.pdbx_seq_one_letter_code
_entity_poly.pdbx_strand_id
1 'polypeptide(L)'
;MTHPEDPSQTPDATASDPASPRPPRRAVLAVGTVLVLGGIALAIWAVTATGSTAPEAQPTSAGTVSTASTPPAAEAAPTPAPAASTPLSIPTDGPVISAFSVEPAVAACPDDRASTLPLTFSWTSESAERAWIGVGTSDASAQPAAEVDLSSAGFSGLVFACSDADQVFTLTVQGATGTVSETISLTRELD
;
A
#
# COMPACT_ATOMS: atom_id res chain seq x y z
N MET A 1 -11.30 -37.87 -72.37
CA MET A 1 -12.46 -37.47 -71.56
C MET A 1 -12.03 -36.25 -70.74
N THR A 2 -11.57 -35.12 -71.29
CA THR A 2 -12.21 -34.09 -72.15
C THR A 2 -13.50 -33.48 -71.59
N HIS A 3 -13.32 -32.26 -71.05
CA HIS A 3 -14.19 -31.05 -71.15
C HIS A 3 -15.39 -30.92 -70.17
N PRO A 4 -15.87 -29.70 -69.78
CA PRO A 4 -15.48 -28.33 -70.20
C PRO A 4 -15.09 -27.33 -69.08
N GLU A 5 -14.19 -26.41 -69.45
CA GLU A 5 -14.31 -24.97 -69.14
C GLU A 5 -15.58 -24.41 -69.80
N ASP A 6 -16.34 -23.53 -69.13
CA ASP A 6 -16.76 -22.29 -69.78
C ASP A 6 -16.94 -21.14 -68.75
N PRO A 7 -16.35 -19.96 -69.02
CA PRO A 7 -16.39 -18.76 -68.21
C PRO A 7 -17.46 -17.76 -68.71
N SER A 8 -18.22 -17.18 -67.79
CA SER A 8 -18.95 -15.93 -68.10
C SER A 8 -18.20 -14.73 -67.54
N GLN A 9 -17.39 -14.14 -68.43
CA GLN A 9 -17.09 -12.70 -68.49
C GLN A 9 -18.43 -11.91 -68.50
N THR A 10 -18.54 -10.65 -68.09
CA THR A 10 -17.94 -9.41 -68.66
C THR A 10 -18.70 -8.22 -67.99
N PRO A 11 -18.41 -6.92 -68.23
CA PRO A 11 -17.14 -6.18 -68.32
C PRO A 11 -17.11 -4.87 -67.49
N ASP A 12 -15.89 -4.33 -67.37
CA ASP A 12 -15.44 -2.94 -67.20
C ASP A 12 -16.43 -1.78 -67.04
N ALA A 13 -16.15 -0.94 -66.04
CA ALA A 13 -16.12 0.51 -66.24
C ALA A 13 -15.09 1.20 -65.30
N THR A 14 -13.93 1.48 -65.87
CA THR A 14 -13.36 2.83 -65.92
C THR A 14 -12.75 3.42 -64.64
N ALA A 15 -11.42 3.29 -64.62
CA ALA A 15 -10.43 4.38 -64.56
C ALA A 15 -10.25 5.22 -63.29
N SER A 16 -8.97 5.26 -62.89
CA SER A 16 -8.22 6.41 -62.35
C SER A 16 -8.69 7.01 -61.03
N ASP A 17 -7.90 6.83 -59.97
CA ASP A 17 -7.03 7.92 -59.49
C ASP A 17 -6.00 7.41 -58.44
N PRO A 18 -4.73 7.89 -58.48
CA PRO A 18 -3.69 7.53 -57.51
C PRO A 18 -3.69 8.48 -56.31
N ALA A 19 -4.01 8.02 -55.10
CA ALA A 19 -3.54 8.69 -53.90
C ALA A 19 -3.61 7.79 -52.66
N SER A 20 -2.43 7.49 -52.15
CA SER A 20 -2.22 7.00 -50.79
C SER A 20 -2.71 8.06 -49.77
N PRO A 21 -3.69 7.77 -48.89
CA PRO A 21 -3.91 8.59 -47.72
C PRO A 21 -2.94 8.14 -46.63
N ARG A 22 -1.86 8.91 -46.45
CA ARG A 22 -1.13 8.92 -45.18
C ARG A 22 -2.14 9.29 -44.07
N PRO A 23 -2.26 8.52 -42.98
CA PRO A 23 -3.05 8.98 -41.85
C PRO A 23 -2.38 10.22 -41.24
N PRO A 24 -3.12 11.33 -41.07
CA PRO A 24 -2.59 12.57 -40.54
C PRO A 24 -2.24 12.41 -39.05
N ARG A 25 -0.98 12.70 -38.73
CA ARG A 25 -0.57 13.07 -37.37
C ARG A 25 -1.28 14.38 -36.99
N ARG A 26 -1.90 14.39 -35.81
CA ARG A 26 -2.33 15.53 -34.97
C ARG A 26 -3.66 16.24 -35.30
N ALA A 27 -4.65 16.00 -34.44
CA ALA A 27 -5.54 17.00 -33.81
C ALA A 27 -6.33 16.29 -32.68
N VAL A 28 -5.95 16.45 -31.39
CA VAL A 28 -6.53 17.40 -30.39
C VAL A 28 -7.99 17.02 -30.02
N LEU A 29 -8.27 16.31 -28.90
CA LEU A 29 -8.27 16.73 -27.48
C LEU A 29 -9.42 17.69 -27.16
N ALA A 30 -10.51 17.21 -26.52
CA ALA A 30 -11.51 18.06 -25.83
C ALA A 30 -12.58 17.28 -25.00
N VAL A 31 -12.21 16.42 -24.03
CA VAL A 31 -13.17 16.01 -22.97
C VAL A 31 -12.52 15.81 -21.58
N GLY A 32 -11.25 15.38 -21.51
CA GLY A 32 -10.62 15.02 -20.23
C GLY A 32 -10.12 16.18 -19.33
N THR A 33 -9.97 17.39 -19.87
CA THR A 33 -9.29 18.50 -19.15
C THR A 33 -10.17 19.29 -18.19
N VAL A 34 -11.50 19.16 -18.24
CA VAL A 34 -12.40 19.89 -17.30
C VAL A 34 -12.41 19.24 -15.91
N LEU A 35 -12.20 17.92 -15.81
CA LEU A 35 -12.24 17.20 -14.54
C LEU A 35 -10.99 17.40 -13.67
N VAL A 36 -9.82 17.60 -14.29
CA VAL A 36 -8.56 17.76 -13.55
C VAL A 36 -8.39 19.18 -12.97
N LEU A 37 -8.86 20.22 -13.67
CA LEU A 37 -8.82 21.60 -13.16
C LEU A 37 -9.89 21.87 -12.09
N GLY A 38 -11.08 21.25 -12.17
CA GLY A 38 -12.12 21.37 -11.14
C GLY A 38 -11.74 20.72 -9.80
N GLY A 39 -11.04 19.59 -9.83
CA GLY A 39 -10.59 18.90 -8.61
C GLY A 39 -9.52 19.67 -7.83
N ILE A 40 -8.58 20.32 -8.53
CA ILE A 40 -7.49 21.08 -7.90
C ILE A 40 -8.02 22.36 -7.23
N ALA A 41 -9.02 23.03 -7.82
CA ALA A 41 -9.64 24.21 -7.20
C ALA A 41 -10.41 23.87 -5.90
N LEU A 42 -11.06 22.70 -5.84
CA LEU A 42 -11.76 22.22 -4.64
C LEU A 42 -10.79 21.84 -3.50
N ALA A 43 -9.63 21.26 -3.83
CA ALA A 43 -8.61 20.93 -2.84
C ALA A 43 -7.97 22.18 -2.20
N ILE A 44 -7.79 23.26 -2.97
CA ILE A 44 -7.22 24.51 -2.46
C ILE A 44 -8.24 25.26 -1.56
N TRP A 45 -9.53 25.22 -1.88
CA TRP A 45 -10.56 25.91 -1.08
C TRP A 45 -10.77 25.27 0.30
N ALA A 46 -10.63 23.95 0.41
CA ALA A 46 -10.78 23.23 1.68
C ALA A 46 -9.70 23.59 2.72
N VAL A 47 -8.52 24.04 2.29
CA VAL A 47 -7.41 24.39 3.20
C VAL A 47 -7.48 25.85 3.67
N THR A 48 -8.21 26.73 2.97
CA THR A 48 -8.32 28.16 3.33
C THR A 48 -9.54 28.52 4.20
N ALA A 49 -10.44 27.59 4.47
CA ALA A 49 -11.68 27.84 5.23
C ALA A 49 -11.55 27.64 6.76
N THR A 50 -10.37 27.30 7.29
CA THR A 50 -10.09 27.33 8.75
C THR A 50 -9.77 28.76 9.21
N GLY A 51 -10.76 29.63 9.07
CA GLY A 51 -10.78 30.97 9.64
C GLY A 51 -11.38 30.96 11.05
N SER A 52 -10.50 31.05 12.05
CA SER A 52 -10.67 31.71 13.34
C SER A 52 -12.07 32.22 13.73
N THR A 53 -12.70 31.58 14.73
CA THR A 53 -13.65 32.26 15.64
C THR A 53 -13.26 32.01 17.09
N ALA A 54 -13.10 33.13 17.78
CA ALA A 54 -12.67 33.34 19.15
C ALA A 54 -13.70 32.84 20.19
N PRO A 55 -13.35 32.85 21.50
CA PRO A 55 -14.06 32.13 22.56
C PRO A 55 -15.18 32.97 23.20
N GLU A 56 -16.31 32.36 23.55
CA GLU A 56 -17.23 32.96 24.53
C GLU A 56 -18.13 31.94 25.28
N ALA A 57 -18.00 31.99 26.61
CA ALA A 57 -18.95 31.78 27.72
C ALA A 57 -19.69 30.45 27.99
N GLN A 58 -19.32 29.88 29.16
CA GLN A 58 -20.12 29.33 30.29
C GLN A 58 -21.66 29.50 30.27
N PRO A 59 -22.48 28.63 30.94
CA PRO A 59 -22.40 28.38 32.40
C PRO A 59 -22.69 26.95 32.94
N THR A 60 -22.09 26.69 34.11
CA THR A 60 -22.64 26.08 35.34
C THR A 60 -23.48 24.79 35.29
N SER A 61 -23.01 23.74 35.99
CA SER A 61 -23.82 23.03 36.99
C SER A 61 -22.97 22.27 38.01
N ALA A 62 -23.43 22.37 39.25
CA ALA A 62 -22.83 21.89 40.49
C ALA A 62 -23.00 20.37 40.71
N GLY A 63 -22.13 19.80 41.53
CA GLY A 63 -22.33 18.50 42.18
C GLY A 63 -21.07 18.13 42.98
N THR A 64 -20.95 18.49 44.26
CA THR A 64 -21.44 17.77 45.46
C THR A 64 -20.22 17.27 46.26
N VAL A 65 -20.30 17.51 47.55
CA VAL A 65 -19.26 17.40 48.58
C VAL A 65 -19.19 15.97 49.15
N SER A 66 -18.04 15.64 49.76
CA SER A 66 -17.85 14.66 50.86
C SER A 66 -17.90 13.17 50.49
N THR A 67 -17.01 12.30 50.97
CA THR A 67 -16.51 12.13 52.35
C THR A 67 -15.16 11.39 52.37
N ALA A 68 -14.34 11.75 53.35
CA ALA A 68 -13.19 10.97 53.79
C ALA A 68 -13.63 9.68 54.50
N SER A 69 -12.86 8.61 54.36
CA SER A 69 -12.88 7.46 55.27
C SER A 69 -11.50 6.78 55.28
N THR A 70 -10.89 6.82 56.46
CA THR A 70 -9.67 6.12 56.90
C THR A 70 -10.04 5.48 58.25
N PRO A 71 -9.40 4.40 58.75
CA PRO A 71 -8.96 3.11 58.20
C PRO A 71 -9.70 1.93 58.90
N PRO A 72 -9.29 0.66 58.69
CA PRO A 72 -8.66 -0.02 59.83
C PRO A 72 -7.37 -0.76 59.45
N ALA A 73 -6.45 -0.76 60.42
CA ALA A 73 -5.21 -1.51 60.40
C ALA A 73 -5.49 -3.02 60.42
N ALA A 74 -4.90 -3.74 59.47
CA ALA A 74 -4.82 -5.19 59.49
C ALA A 74 -3.35 -5.62 59.61
N GLU A 75 -3.08 -6.23 60.75
CA GLU A 75 -2.02 -7.16 61.15
C GLU A 75 -0.92 -7.51 60.14
N ALA A 76 0.32 -7.27 60.57
CA ALA A 76 1.54 -7.63 59.90
C ALA A 76 1.75 -9.15 59.85
N ALA A 77 1.75 -9.71 58.64
CA ALA A 77 2.32 -11.02 58.35
C ALA A 77 3.83 -10.86 58.04
N PRO A 78 4.67 -11.86 58.35
CA PRO A 78 6.13 -11.76 58.22
C PRO A 78 6.56 -11.55 56.76
N THR A 79 7.29 -10.46 56.54
CA THR A 79 7.92 -10.06 55.28
C THR A 79 8.89 -11.15 54.79
N PRO A 80 8.63 -11.80 53.62
CA PRO A 80 9.66 -12.60 52.96
C PRO A 80 10.81 -11.69 52.55
N ALA A 81 12.05 -12.14 52.81
CA ALA A 81 13.26 -11.43 52.44
C ALA A 81 13.21 -11.03 50.95
N PRO A 82 13.60 -9.79 50.58
CA PRO A 82 13.63 -9.39 49.18
C PRO A 82 14.64 -10.28 48.45
N ALA A 83 14.12 -11.19 47.63
CA ALA A 83 14.92 -11.84 46.60
C ALA A 83 15.53 -10.72 45.78
N ALA A 84 16.86 -10.67 45.73
CA ALA A 84 17.59 -9.73 44.89
C ALA A 84 17.17 -10.00 43.44
N SER A 85 16.23 -9.21 42.94
CA SER A 85 15.82 -9.23 41.55
C SER A 85 17.04 -8.85 40.73
N THR A 86 17.65 -9.85 40.08
CA THR A 86 18.61 -9.61 39.00
C THR A 86 17.96 -8.60 38.05
N PRO A 87 18.60 -7.44 37.78
CA PRO A 87 18.03 -6.47 36.86
C PRO A 87 17.83 -7.16 35.50
N LEU A 88 16.58 -7.26 35.05
CA LEU A 88 16.27 -7.64 33.69
C LEU A 88 16.93 -6.60 32.78
N SER A 89 17.94 -7.02 32.01
CA SER A 89 18.48 -6.20 30.93
C SER A 89 17.35 -5.95 29.94
N ILE A 90 16.79 -4.74 29.96
CA ILE A 90 15.84 -4.31 28.94
C ILE A 90 16.67 -4.14 27.66
N PRO A 91 16.39 -4.90 26.58
CA PRO A 91 17.04 -4.65 25.30
C PRO A 91 16.75 -3.21 24.91
N THR A 92 17.81 -2.40 24.81
CA THR A 92 17.71 -0.98 24.41
C THR A 92 17.78 -0.83 22.89
N ASP A 93 18.02 -1.93 22.18
CA ASP A 93 18.07 -1.93 20.72
C ASP A 93 16.66 -1.78 20.14
N GLY A 94 16.53 -0.91 19.15
CA GLY A 94 15.27 -0.70 18.46
C GLY A 94 14.90 -1.84 17.53
N PRO A 95 13.73 -1.77 16.88
CA PRO A 95 13.34 -2.79 15.93
C PRO A 95 14.33 -2.82 14.75
N VAL A 96 14.70 -4.01 14.31
CA VAL A 96 15.61 -4.25 13.18
C VAL A 96 14.98 -5.21 12.20
N ILE A 97 15.14 -4.96 10.90
CA ILE A 97 14.84 -5.92 9.84
C ILE A 97 16.18 -6.50 9.39
N SER A 98 16.40 -7.79 9.64
CA SER A 98 17.67 -8.46 9.33
C SER A 98 17.67 -9.05 7.91
N ALA A 99 16.49 -9.37 7.38
CA ALA A 99 16.30 -9.82 6.01
C ALA A 99 14.86 -9.57 5.57
N PHE A 100 14.68 -9.17 4.31
CA PHE A 100 13.38 -9.10 3.63
C PHE A 100 13.54 -9.57 2.19
N SER A 101 12.67 -10.46 1.73
CA SER A 101 12.76 -11.05 0.38
C SER A 101 11.38 -11.42 -0.17
N VAL A 102 11.28 -11.45 -1.49
CA VAL A 102 10.10 -11.88 -2.25
C VAL A 102 10.47 -12.95 -3.26
N GLU A 103 9.60 -13.93 -3.42
CA GLU A 103 9.69 -14.94 -4.45
C GLU A 103 8.40 -14.95 -5.30
N PRO A 104 8.49 -14.95 -6.64
CA PRO A 104 9.73 -14.81 -7.42
C PRO A 104 10.35 -13.41 -7.29
N ALA A 105 11.67 -13.32 -7.46
CA ALA A 105 12.41 -12.04 -7.44
C ALA A 105 12.21 -11.22 -8.73
N VAL A 106 11.60 -11.83 -9.75
CA VAL A 106 11.22 -11.20 -11.01
C VAL A 106 9.85 -11.74 -11.42
N ALA A 107 8.95 -10.85 -11.86
CA ALA A 107 7.60 -11.25 -12.26
C ALA A 107 7.57 -11.65 -13.74
N ALA A 108 7.75 -12.95 -14.01
CA ALA A 108 7.54 -13.54 -15.33
C ALA A 108 6.04 -13.53 -15.68
N CYS A 109 5.63 -12.55 -16.47
CA CYS A 109 4.25 -12.37 -16.86
C CYS A 109 4.00 -12.84 -18.29
N PRO A 110 2.84 -13.48 -18.55
CA PRO A 110 2.38 -13.71 -19.92
C PRO A 110 2.13 -12.36 -20.61
N ASP A 111 2.03 -12.38 -21.95
CA ASP A 111 1.70 -11.17 -22.75
C ASP A 111 0.27 -10.63 -22.48
N ASP A 112 -0.50 -11.32 -21.63
CA ASP A 112 -1.78 -10.83 -21.11
C ASP A 112 -1.59 -9.89 -19.91
N ARG A 113 -1.88 -8.60 -20.14
CA ARG A 113 -1.82 -7.54 -19.12
C ARG A 113 -2.87 -7.67 -18.01
N ALA A 114 -3.91 -8.48 -18.18
CA ALA A 114 -4.93 -8.70 -17.15
C ALA A 114 -4.54 -9.78 -16.12
N SER A 115 -3.47 -10.52 -16.37
CA SER A 115 -3.01 -11.60 -15.50
C SER A 115 -2.36 -11.08 -14.20
N THR A 116 -2.37 -11.93 -13.18
CA THR A 116 -1.70 -11.67 -11.89
C THR A 116 -0.78 -12.82 -11.51
N LEU A 117 0.30 -12.50 -10.78
CA LEU A 117 1.28 -13.47 -10.31
C LEU A 117 1.28 -13.51 -8.77
N PRO A 118 1.08 -14.69 -8.14
CA PRO A 118 1.17 -14.79 -6.68
C PRO A 118 2.60 -14.56 -6.21
N LEU A 119 2.74 -13.86 -5.08
CA LEU A 119 4.02 -13.56 -4.47
C LEU A 119 4.10 -14.20 -3.09
N THR A 120 5.30 -14.66 -2.73
CA THR A 120 5.62 -15.17 -1.39
C THR A 120 6.71 -14.31 -0.76
N PHE A 121 6.41 -13.73 0.40
CA PHE A 121 7.32 -12.87 1.14
C PHE A 121 7.90 -13.61 2.34
N SER A 122 9.18 -13.36 2.63
CA SER A 122 9.85 -13.84 3.83
C SER A 122 10.68 -12.74 4.48
N TRP A 123 10.72 -12.74 5.81
CA TRP A 123 11.52 -11.79 6.58
C TRP A 123 11.91 -12.30 7.95
N THR A 124 12.92 -11.65 8.51
CA THR A 124 13.33 -11.82 9.90
C THR A 124 13.50 -10.45 10.55
N SER A 125 12.96 -10.28 11.75
CA SER A 125 13.08 -9.05 12.53
C SER A 125 13.49 -9.32 13.97
N GLU A 126 14.10 -8.32 14.60
CA GLU A 126 14.50 -8.32 16.01
C GLU A 126 13.88 -7.11 16.71
N SER A 127 13.56 -7.24 18.00
CA SER A 127 12.98 -6.17 18.83
C SER A 127 11.72 -5.49 18.25
N ALA A 128 11.02 -6.17 17.34
CA ALA A 128 9.75 -5.74 16.79
C ALA A 128 8.57 -6.36 17.57
N GLU A 129 7.47 -5.64 17.64
CA GLU A 129 6.21 -6.02 18.27
C GLU A 129 5.08 -6.18 17.25
N ARG A 130 5.14 -5.45 16.12
CA ARG A 130 4.18 -5.53 15.02
C ARG A 130 4.89 -5.41 13.66
N ALA A 131 4.29 -5.98 12.62
CA ALA A 131 4.78 -5.91 11.25
C ALA A 131 3.65 -5.73 10.23
N TRP A 132 3.93 -4.99 9.15
CA TRP A 132 3.00 -4.77 8.04
C TRP A 132 3.72 -4.84 6.72
N ILE A 133 3.00 -5.30 5.69
CA ILE A 133 3.43 -5.19 4.29
C ILE A 133 2.53 -4.17 3.58
N GLY A 134 3.16 -3.26 2.85
CA GLY A 134 2.50 -2.23 2.05
C GLY A 134 2.92 -2.32 0.58
N VAL A 135 2.09 -1.75 -0.29
CA VAL A 135 2.30 -1.73 -1.74
C VAL A 135 2.36 -0.28 -2.20
N GLY A 136 3.46 0.13 -2.83
CA GLY A 136 3.63 1.50 -3.32
C GLY A 136 3.72 2.58 -2.23
N THR A 137 4.12 2.22 -1.00
CA THR A 137 4.31 3.14 0.14
C THR A 137 5.72 3.03 0.70
N SER A 138 6.25 4.06 1.36
CA SER A 138 7.50 3.99 2.14
C SER A 138 7.29 3.58 3.61
N ASP A 139 6.03 3.57 4.06
CA ASP A 139 5.63 3.19 5.41
C ASP A 139 4.35 2.36 5.33
N ALA A 140 4.51 1.05 5.52
CA ALA A 140 3.41 0.10 5.51
C ALA A 140 2.54 0.20 6.77
N SER A 141 3.05 0.75 7.88
CA SER A 141 2.24 0.94 9.09
C SER A 141 1.19 2.05 8.92
N ALA A 142 1.48 3.04 8.08
CA ALA A 142 0.54 4.13 7.75
C ALA A 142 -0.49 3.72 6.68
N GLN A 143 -0.11 2.85 5.74
CA GLN A 143 -0.95 2.37 4.64
C GLN A 143 -0.76 0.87 4.43
N PRO A 144 -1.26 0.03 5.35
CA PRO A 144 -1.03 -1.41 5.29
C PRO A 144 -1.85 -2.05 4.18
N ALA A 145 -1.20 -2.87 3.36
CA ALA A 145 -1.90 -3.84 2.52
C ALA A 145 -2.24 -5.10 3.34
N ALA A 146 -1.37 -5.49 4.26
CA ALA A 146 -1.60 -6.56 5.23
C ALA A 146 -0.82 -6.32 6.53
N GLU A 147 -1.41 -6.70 7.67
CA GLU A 147 -0.69 -6.90 8.94
C GLU A 147 -0.24 -8.36 8.99
N VAL A 148 1.00 -8.60 9.43
CA VAL A 148 1.68 -9.89 9.34
C VAL A 148 2.42 -10.23 10.64
N ASP A 149 2.71 -11.50 10.86
CA ASP A 149 3.46 -11.95 12.03
C ASP A 149 4.92 -11.46 11.99
N LEU A 150 5.55 -11.26 13.16
CA LEU A 150 6.90 -10.70 13.26
C LEU A 150 8.00 -11.51 12.57
N SER A 151 7.78 -12.81 12.41
CA SER A 151 8.62 -13.72 11.64
C SER A 151 7.74 -14.58 10.75
N SER A 152 7.92 -14.47 9.44
CA SER A 152 7.25 -15.35 8.48
C SER A 152 8.23 -15.76 7.40
N ALA A 153 8.25 -17.05 7.12
CA ALA A 153 9.03 -17.63 6.01
C ALA A 153 8.20 -17.78 4.73
N GLY A 154 6.97 -17.22 4.64
CA GLY A 154 6.15 -17.48 3.45
C GLY A 154 4.78 -16.81 3.40
N PHE A 155 4.67 -15.53 3.73
CA PHE A 155 3.41 -14.81 3.56
C PHE A 155 3.04 -14.70 2.07
N SER A 156 1.88 -15.24 1.68
CA SER A 156 1.44 -15.32 0.28
C SER A 156 0.10 -14.64 0.01
N GLY A 157 -0.16 -13.52 0.69
CA GLY A 157 -1.43 -12.78 0.60
C GLY A 157 -1.49 -11.70 -0.48
N LEU A 158 -0.41 -11.49 -1.23
CA LEU A 158 -0.30 -10.43 -2.24
C LEU A 158 0.03 -10.99 -3.62
N VAL A 159 -0.31 -10.20 -4.62
CA VAL A 159 -0.10 -10.53 -6.04
C VAL A 159 0.57 -9.35 -6.75
N PHE A 160 1.34 -9.65 -7.80
CA PHE A 160 1.82 -8.68 -8.77
C PHE A 160 0.83 -8.60 -9.95
N ALA A 161 0.45 -7.40 -10.37
CA ALA A 161 -0.38 -7.21 -11.55
C ALA A 161 0.48 -7.08 -12.81
N CYS A 162 0.29 -7.97 -13.78
CA CYS A 162 1.08 -7.98 -15.02
C CYS A 162 0.83 -6.76 -15.92
N SER A 163 -0.19 -5.95 -15.60
CA SER A 163 -0.40 -4.63 -16.20
C SER A 163 0.77 -3.68 -15.91
N ASP A 164 1.37 -3.79 -14.72
CA ASP A 164 2.40 -2.89 -14.24
C ASP A 164 3.78 -3.27 -14.80
N ALA A 165 4.69 -2.29 -14.88
CA ALA A 165 6.07 -2.52 -15.30
C ALA A 165 6.94 -2.93 -14.10
N ASP A 166 6.66 -2.34 -12.95
CA ASP A 166 7.32 -2.56 -11.68
C ASP A 166 6.36 -2.27 -10.52
N GLN A 167 6.63 -2.87 -9.36
CA GLN A 167 5.86 -2.67 -8.14
C GLN A 167 6.80 -2.67 -6.94
N VAL A 168 6.67 -1.66 -6.08
CA VAL A 168 7.42 -1.58 -4.82
C VAL A 168 6.59 -2.20 -3.69
N PHE A 169 7.22 -3.07 -2.91
CA PHE A 169 6.71 -3.65 -1.68
C PHE A 169 7.56 -3.18 -0.50
N THR A 170 6.90 -2.88 0.61
CA THR A 170 7.55 -2.33 1.81
C THR A 170 7.15 -3.15 3.02
N LEU A 171 8.14 -3.67 3.73
CA LEU A 171 7.97 -4.23 5.07
C LEU A 171 8.24 -3.13 6.08
N THR A 172 7.31 -2.90 6.99
CA THR A 172 7.50 -2.00 8.13
C THR A 172 7.33 -2.79 9.41
N VAL A 173 8.29 -2.67 10.33
CA VAL A 173 8.25 -3.25 11.66
C VAL A 173 8.23 -2.14 12.71
N GLN A 174 7.42 -2.32 13.75
CA GLN A 174 7.34 -1.39 14.88
C GLN A 174 7.73 -2.12 16.15
N GLY A 175 8.55 -1.49 16.99
CA GLY A 175 8.90 -1.94 18.33
C GLY A 175 8.84 -0.80 19.34
N ALA A 176 9.19 -1.07 20.60
CA ALA A 176 9.06 -0.13 21.71
C ALA A 176 9.76 1.23 21.48
N THR A 177 10.82 1.27 20.67
CA THR A 177 11.63 2.49 20.46
C THR A 177 11.31 3.22 19.15
N GLY A 178 10.48 2.66 18.27
CA GLY A 178 10.14 3.28 17.00
C GLY A 178 9.70 2.31 15.92
N THR A 179 9.87 2.74 14.67
CA THR A 179 9.46 2.01 13.46
C THR A 179 10.59 2.02 12.44
N VAL A 180 10.82 0.88 11.77
CA VAL A 180 11.81 0.71 10.69
C VAL A 180 11.13 0.10 9.47
N SER A 181 11.51 0.56 8.27
CA SER A 181 10.98 0.06 7.00
C SER A 181 12.10 -0.40 6.07
N GLU A 182 11.83 -1.45 5.29
CA GLU A 182 12.67 -1.94 4.20
C GLU A 182 11.82 -2.15 2.94
N THR A 183 12.38 -1.82 1.78
CA THR A 183 11.66 -1.87 0.49
C THR A 183 12.35 -2.79 -0.51
N ILE A 184 11.54 -3.46 -1.32
CA ILE A 184 11.99 -4.25 -2.46
C ILE A 184 11.16 -3.89 -3.68
N SER A 185 11.80 -3.81 -4.84
CA SER A 185 11.14 -3.57 -6.12
C SER A 185 11.08 -4.85 -6.93
N LEU A 186 9.89 -5.20 -7.40
CA LEU A 186 9.68 -6.32 -8.31
C LEU A 186 9.44 -5.77 -9.72
N THR A 187 10.22 -6.23 -10.69
CA THR A 187 10.08 -5.81 -12.09
C THR A 187 9.43 -6.91 -12.91
N ARG A 188 8.62 -6.51 -13.89
CA ARG A 188 8.01 -7.42 -14.85
C ARG A 188 9.00 -7.83 -15.93
N GLU A 189 9.04 -9.13 -16.22
CA GLU A 189 9.62 -9.69 -17.43
C GLU A 189 8.52 -10.40 -18.25
N LEU A 190 8.75 -10.53 -19.56
CA LEU A 190 7.88 -11.31 -20.43
C LEU A 190 8.37 -12.75 -20.41
N ASP A 191 7.48 -13.68 -20.06
CA ASP A 191 7.72 -15.13 -20.10
C ASP A 191 7.66 -15.70 -21.53
#